data_AF-A0A9D5K9U4-F1
#
_entry.id   AF-A0A9D5K9U4-F1
#
_cell.length_a   1.000
_cell.length_b   1.000
_cell.length_c   1.000
_cell.angle_alpha   90.00
_cell.angle_beta   90.00
_cell.angle_gamma   90.00
#
_symmetry.space_group_name_H-M   'P 1'
#
loop_
_entity.id
_entity.type
_entity.pdbx_description
1 polymer ?
#
loop_
_entity_poly.entity_id
_entity_poly.type
_entity_poly.pdbx_seq_one_letter_code
_entity_poly.pdbx_strand_id
1 'polypeptide(L)' 'NPDWKGNYLVRYWEEEWKAIIFGTDSSYLDAVINQGFDGVYLDKIDSYEDFL' A
#
# COMPACT_ATOMS: atom_id res chain seq x y z
N ASN A 1 12.74 -7.63 -1.37
CA ASN A 1 13.58 -6.47 -1.68
C ASN A 1 14.95 -6.69 -1.04
N PRO A 2 16.04 -6.84 -1.81
CA PRO A 2 17.38 -7.16 -1.28
C PRO A 2 17.89 -6.15 -0.25
N ASP A 3 17.59 -4.86 -0.44
CA ASP A 3 18.03 -3.78 0.44
C ASP A 3 17.09 -3.56 1.63
N TRP A 4 15.85 -4.09 1.55
CA TRP A 4 14.80 -3.86 2.53
C TRP A 4 14.21 -5.20 3.01
N LYS A 5 14.89 -5.80 3.99
CA LYS A 5 14.47 -7.06 4.61
C LYS A 5 13.06 -6.93 5.19
N GLY A 6 12.18 -7.85 4.82
CA GLY A 6 10.77 -7.86 5.23
C GLY A 6 9.83 -7.15 4.24
N ASN A 7 10.36 -6.41 3.26
CA ASN A 7 9.57 -5.83 2.19
C ASN A 7 9.51 -6.79 0.99
N TYR A 8 8.28 -7.10 0.59
CA TYR A 8 7.97 -7.97 -0.54
C TYR A 8 7.38 -7.12 -1.68
N LEU A 9 7.80 -7.40 -2.92
CA LEU A 9 7.13 -6.82 -4.08
C LEU A 9 5.73 -7.43 -4.16
N VAL A 10 4.72 -6.57 -4.31
CA VAL A 10 3.31 -6.96 -4.35
C VAL A 10 2.74 -6.62 -5.72
N ARG A 11 1.85 -7.48 -6.23
CA ARG A 11 1.08 -7.19 -7.43
C ARG A 11 -0.01 -6.17 -7.08
N TYR A 12 0.38 -4.91 -7.06
CA TYR A 12 -0.46 -3.83 -6.52
C TYR A 12 -1.77 -3.60 -7.28
N TRP A 13 -1.91 -4.19 -8.46
CA TRP A 13 -3.12 -4.17 -9.27
C TRP A 13 -4.19 -5.18 -8.85
N GLU A 14 -3.84 -6.20 -8.05
CA GLU A 14 -4.79 -7.21 -7.57
C GLU A 14 -5.79 -6.60 -6.58
N GLU A 15 -7.05 -7.05 -6.64
CA GLU A 15 -8.12 -6.51 -5.81
C GLU A 15 -7.91 -6.82 -4.31
N GLU A 16 -7.33 -7.97 -3.99
CA GLU A 16 -7.01 -8.34 -2.61
C GLU A 16 -5.94 -7.41 -2.00
N TRP A 17 -4.97 -6.96 -2.80
CA TRP A 17 -3.99 -5.97 -2.33
C TRP A 17 -4.65 -4.60 -2.13
N LYS A 18 -5.47 -4.16 -3.08
CA LYS A 18 -6.22 -2.90 -2.95
C LYS A 18 -7.09 -2.90 -1.70
N ALA A 19 -7.79 -4.00 -1.39
CA ALA A 19 -8.65 -4.12 -0.22
C ALA A 19 -7.90 -3.98 1.12
N ILE A 20 -6.60 -4.34 1.17
CA ILE A 20 -5.74 -4.10 2.34
C ILE A 20 -5.47 -2.59 2.49
N ILE A 21 -5.26 -1.89 1.38
CA ILE A 21 -4.88 -0.47 1.38
C ILE A 21 -6.09 0.46 1.52
N PHE A 22 -7.20 0.21 0.80
CA PHE A 22 -8.37 1.08 0.75
C PHE A 22 -9.69 0.36 0.44
N GLY A 23 -10.81 1.05 0.63
CA GLY A 23 -12.13 0.62 0.14
C GLY A 23 -12.88 -0.38 1.03
N THR A 24 -12.36 -0.64 2.24
CA THR A 24 -13.03 -1.47 3.26
C THR A 24 -12.84 -0.83 4.63
N ASP A 25 -13.83 -0.94 5.52
CA ASP A 25 -13.81 -0.32 6.87
C ASP A 25 -12.59 -0.71 7.73
N SER A 26 -11.90 -1.80 7.38
CA SER A 26 -10.69 -2.31 8.03
C SER A 26 -9.40 -2.05 7.24
N SER A 27 -9.47 -1.29 6.15
CA SER A 27 -8.33 -0.97 5.29
C SER A 27 -7.40 0.05 5.94
N TYR A 28 -6.15 0.09 5.45
CA TYR A 28 -5.13 0.94 6.04
C TYR A 28 -5.44 2.44 5.92
N LEU A 29 -5.95 2.89 4.77
CA LEU A 29 -6.36 4.30 4.59
C LEU A 29 -7.54 4.67 5.49
N ASP A 30 -8.50 3.77 5.70
CA ASP A 30 -9.62 4.04 6.61
C ASP A 30 -9.13 4.16 8.05
N ALA A 31 -8.16 3.34 8.47
CA ALA A 31 -7.51 3.49 9.78
C ALA A 31 -6.76 4.82 9.93
N VAL A 32 -6.13 5.33 8.87
CA VAL A 32 -5.45 6.64 8.88
C VAL A 32 -6.47 7.78 8.98
N ILE A 33 -7.55 7.73 8.20
CA ILE A 33 -8.64 8.73 8.22
C ILE A 33 -9.29 8.76 9.61
N ASN A 34 -9.60 7.60 10.19
CA ASN A 34 -10.22 7.49 11.51
C ASN A 34 -9.35 8.05 12.65
N GLN A 35 -8.03 8.12 12.46
CA GLN A 35 -7.10 8.73 13.41
C GLN A 35 -6.98 10.25 13.24
N GLY A 36 -7.62 10.84 12.23
CA GLY A 36 -7.65 12.29 12.01
C GLY A 36 -6.42 12.87 11.33
N PHE A 37 -5.67 12.06 10.57
CA PHE A 37 -4.57 12.58 9.74
C PHE A 37 -5.12 13.35 8.54
N ASP A 38 -4.48 14.47 8.20
CA ASP A 38 -4.88 15.34 7.08
C ASP A 38 -4.37 14.86 5.70
N GLY A 39 -3.49 13.86 5.66
CA GLY A 39 -2.91 13.36 4.42
C GLY A 39 -2.04 12.13 4.60
N VAL A 40 -1.64 11.54 3.47
CA VAL A 40 -0.77 10.36 3.41
C VAL A 40 0.40 10.59 2.47
N TYR A 41 1.51 9.94 2.78
CA TYR A 41 2.66 9.81 1.88
C TYR A 41 2.68 8.40 1.31
N LEU A 42 2.66 8.28 -0.02
CA LEU A 42 2.63 6.99 -0.71
C LEU A 42 4.03 6.64 -1.22
N ASP A 43 4.66 5.65 -0.60
CA ASP A 43 5.96 5.13 -1.01
C ASP A 43 5.82 4.05 -2.10
N LYS A 44 6.94 3.73 -2.77
CA LYS A 44 7.05 2.61 -3.74
C LYS A 44 6.17 2.73 -4.99
N ILE A 45 5.87 3.96 -5.43
CA ILE A 45 5.18 4.24 -6.71
C ILE A 45 5.97 3.70 -7.92
N ASP A 46 7.29 3.61 -7.79
CA ASP A 46 8.23 3.06 -8.78
C ASP A 46 8.17 1.52 -8.93
N SER A 47 7.36 0.81 -8.12
CA SER A 47 7.30 -0.66 -8.15
C SER A 47 6.86 -1.24 -9.50
N TYR A 48 6.33 -0.44 -10.43
CA TYR A 48 6.02 -0.89 -11.78
C TYR A 48 7.29 -1.30 -12.55
N GLU A 49 8.45 -0.71 -12.23
CA GLU A 49 9.73 -1.02 -12.88
C GLU A 49 10.26 -2.41 -12.50
N ASP A 50 9.90 -2.90 -11.32
CA ASP A 50 10.30 -4.22 -10.82
C ASP A 50 9.50 -5.38 -11.47
N PHE A 51 8.48 -5.06 -12.28
CA PHE A 51 7.66 -6.05 -13.00
C PHE A 51 7.94 -6.11 -14.52
N LEU A 52 8.88 -5.31 -15.02
CA LEU A 52 9.36 -5.35 -16.41
C LEU A 52 10.41 -6.45 -16.61
#